data_AF-A0A820NUH0-F1
#
_entry.id   AF-A0A820NUH0-F1
#
_cell.length_a   1.000
_cell.length_b   1.000
_cell.length_c   1.000
_cell.angle_alpha   90.00
_cell.angle_beta   90.00
_cell.angle_gamma   90.00
#
_symmetry.space_group_name_H-M   'P 1'
#
loop_
_entity.id
_entity.type
_entity.pdbx_description
1 polymer ?
#
loop_
_entity_poly.entity_id
_entity_poly.type
_entity_poly.pdbx_seq_one_letter_code
_entity_poly.pdbx_strand_id
1 'polypeptide(L)'
;PPLPVSYLPDGHIPKLPQAPKTPAFDLNPTTPSVILETRREATSTQLQQYCLSQPICIVRGLANVLKLDLGLFSTKTLVESQPDHQIEVRTQRQQAIDENFDFTSMTTPLKNIWKYQSTRSHTTISKYAQYQAYSYHDMVKDELNETNISSINTNSGLTTNSNMIMTNGTSKKVSNKPSSNNHFLN
;
A
#
# COMPACT_ATOMS: atom_id res chain seq x y z
N PRO A 1 48.25 -42.57 2.76
CA PRO A 1 47.38 -41.97 3.81
C PRO A 1 45.89 -42.17 3.49
N PRO A 2 45.04 -42.58 4.45
CA PRO A 2 43.60 -42.66 4.22
C PRO A 2 43.02 -41.23 4.12
N LEU A 3 42.02 -41.05 3.26
CA LEU A 3 41.32 -39.79 3.08
C LEU A 3 40.55 -39.42 4.36
N PRO A 4 40.48 -38.13 4.75
CA PRO A 4 39.72 -37.71 5.91
C PRO A 4 38.23 -38.01 5.71
N VAL A 5 37.67 -38.82 6.60
CA VAL A 5 36.23 -39.11 6.66
C VAL A 5 35.57 -38.00 7.48
N SER A 6 34.66 -37.25 6.86
CA SER A 6 33.81 -36.31 7.59
C SER A 6 32.78 -37.11 8.42
N TYR A 7 32.78 -36.94 9.74
CA TYR A 7 31.81 -37.55 10.66
C TYR A 7 30.49 -36.80 10.74
N LEU A 8 30.33 -35.70 9.99
CA LEU A 8 29.07 -34.96 9.96
C LEU A 8 28.11 -35.64 8.99
N PRO A 9 26.86 -35.96 9.40
CA PRO A 9 25.87 -36.53 8.50
C PRO A 9 25.62 -35.59 7.33
N ASP A 10 25.45 -36.15 6.13
CA ASP A 10 25.12 -35.39 4.92
C ASP A 10 23.94 -34.44 5.20
N GLY A 11 24.08 -33.19 4.77
CA GLY A 11 23.20 -32.09 5.15
C GLY A 11 21.71 -32.37 4.87
N HIS A 12 20.85 -31.96 5.80
CA HIS A 12 19.40 -32.07 5.63
C HIS A 12 18.89 -31.18 4.49
N ILE A 13 18.25 -31.78 3.48
CA ILE A 13 17.48 -31.05 2.46
C ILE A 13 16.20 -30.49 3.11
N PRO A 14 15.95 -29.17 3.07
CA PRO A 14 14.71 -28.60 3.56
C PRO A 14 13.50 -29.22 2.83
N LYS A 15 12.59 -29.82 3.59
CA LYS A 15 11.33 -30.35 3.04
C LYS A 15 10.25 -29.29 3.13
N LEU A 16 9.42 -29.19 2.09
CA LEU A 16 8.23 -28.34 2.14
C LEU A 16 7.29 -28.86 3.25
N PRO A 17 6.76 -27.99 4.12
CA PRO A 17 5.76 -28.39 5.11
C PRO A 17 4.55 -29.03 4.43
N GLN A 18 4.01 -30.09 5.02
CA GLN A 18 2.75 -30.66 4.55
C GLN A 18 1.62 -29.66 4.81
N ALA A 19 0.72 -29.49 3.83
CA ALA A 19 -0.45 -28.65 4.00
C ALA A 19 -1.25 -29.14 5.22
N PRO A 20 -1.52 -28.26 6.20
CA PRO A 20 -2.31 -28.65 7.36
C PRO A 20 -3.71 -29.05 6.89
N LYS A 21 -4.23 -30.16 7.44
CA LYS A 21 -5.62 -30.59 7.23
C LYS A 21 -6.53 -29.70 8.07
N THR A 22 -6.66 -28.42 7.70
CA THR A 22 -7.58 -27.51 8.36
C THR A 22 -9.00 -27.86 7.94
N PRO A 23 -9.97 -27.99 8.88
CA PRO A 23 -11.37 -28.04 8.49
C PRO A 23 -11.72 -26.72 7.79
N ALA A 24 -12.56 -26.78 6.76
CA ALA A 24 -12.90 -25.67 5.85
C ALA A 24 -13.61 -24.46 6.51
N PHE A 25 -13.64 -24.37 7.83
CA PHE A 25 -14.58 -23.54 8.57
C PHE A 25 -14.12 -22.11 8.88
N ASP A 26 -12.85 -21.74 8.65
CA ASP A 26 -12.44 -20.35 8.83
C ASP A 26 -11.34 -19.93 7.84
N LEU A 27 -11.76 -19.67 6.60
CA LEU A 27 -10.88 -19.11 5.56
C LEU A 27 -10.73 -17.58 5.66
N ASN A 28 -11.52 -16.94 6.53
CA ASN A 28 -11.53 -15.49 6.70
C ASN A 28 -11.42 -15.12 8.19
N PRO A 29 -10.32 -15.53 8.87
CA PRO A 29 -10.16 -15.24 10.28
C PRO A 29 -10.05 -13.74 10.52
N THR A 30 -10.53 -13.28 11.67
CA THR A 30 -10.38 -11.88 12.06
C THR A 30 -8.91 -11.54 12.26
N THR A 31 -8.44 -10.44 11.65
CA THR A 31 -7.07 -9.98 11.81
C THR A 31 -6.78 -9.63 13.28
N PRO A 32 -5.80 -10.28 13.93
CA PRO A 32 -5.39 -9.94 15.28
C PRO A 32 -5.01 -8.45 15.39
N SER A 33 -5.51 -7.77 16.42
CA SER A 33 -5.29 -6.34 16.63
C SER A 33 -5.10 -6.04 18.10
N VAL A 34 -4.12 -5.21 18.43
CA VAL A 34 -3.82 -4.72 19.78
C VAL A 34 -3.85 -3.20 19.77
N ILE A 35 -4.49 -2.60 20.77
CA ILE A 35 -4.50 -1.15 20.97
C ILE A 35 -3.52 -0.83 22.09
N LEU A 36 -2.60 0.09 21.84
CA LEU A 36 -1.67 0.58 22.84
C LEU A 36 -2.18 1.90 23.40
N GLU A 37 -2.22 1.99 24.73
CA GLU A 37 -2.59 3.20 25.48
C GLU A 37 -1.37 3.83 26.15
N THR A 38 -0.38 3.02 26.55
CA THR A 38 0.78 3.49 27.29
C THR A 38 2.11 3.08 26.65
N ARG A 39 3.14 3.91 26.89
CA ARG A 39 4.51 3.63 26.39
C ARG A 39 5.05 2.30 26.93
N ARG A 40 4.61 1.89 28.12
CA ARG A 40 5.02 0.62 28.74
C ARG A 40 4.51 -0.59 27.96
N GLU A 41 3.30 -0.54 27.43
CA GLU A 41 2.75 -1.60 26.58
C GLU A 41 3.53 -1.75 25.28
N ALA A 42 3.92 -0.63 24.66
CA ALA A 42 4.72 -0.63 23.43
C ALA A 42 6.09 -1.32 23.60
N THR A 43 6.63 -1.34 24.82
CA THR A 43 7.92 -1.97 25.15
C THR A 43 7.76 -3.29 25.92
N SER A 44 6.54 -3.82 26.03
CA SER A 44 6.28 -5.03 26.80
C SER A 44 6.76 -6.29 26.07
N THR A 45 7.36 -7.22 26.82
CA THR A 45 7.68 -8.57 26.32
C THR A 45 6.42 -9.34 25.93
N GLN A 46 5.26 -9.02 26.53
CA GLN A 46 3.98 -9.64 26.20
C GLN A 46 3.53 -9.25 24.79
N LEU A 47 3.70 -7.98 24.39
CA LEU A 47 3.40 -7.52 23.04
C LEU A 47 4.30 -8.22 22.01
N GLN A 48 5.60 -8.34 22.33
CA GLN A 48 6.54 -9.06 21.48
C GLN A 48 6.14 -10.53 21.29
N GLN A 49 5.86 -11.24 22.38
CA GLN A 49 5.42 -12.64 22.34
C GLN A 49 4.11 -12.80 21.56
N TYR A 50 3.17 -11.87 21.74
CA TYR A 50 1.91 -11.87 21.01
C TYR A 50 2.16 -11.73 19.50
N CYS A 51 2.94 -10.74 19.07
CA CYS A 51 3.25 -10.55 17.65
C CYS A 51 3.97 -11.76 17.03
N LEU A 52 4.86 -12.43 17.78
CA LEU A 52 5.55 -13.65 17.31
C LEU A 52 4.62 -14.87 17.21
N SER A 53 3.51 -14.87 17.95
CA SER A 53 2.52 -15.97 17.94
C SER A 53 1.54 -15.88 16.76
N GLN A 54 1.42 -14.72 16.12
CA GLN A 54 0.43 -14.46 15.07
C GLN A 54 1.09 -14.42 13.68
N PRO A 55 0.42 -14.88 12.60
CA PRO A 55 0.92 -14.70 11.24
C PRO A 55 0.99 -13.22 10.83
N ILE A 56 0.08 -12.41 11.36
CA ILE A 56 0.01 -10.95 11.19
C ILE A 56 -0.71 -10.33 12.39
N CYS A 57 -0.33 -9.12 12.79
CA CYS A 57 -0.98 -8.37 13.86
C CYS A 57 -0.98 -6.86 13.57
N ILE A 58 -2.10 -6.18 13.83
CA ILE A 58 -2.23 -4.73 13.76
C ILE A 58 -1.96 -4.13 15.14
N VAL A 59 -0.93 -3.30 15.26
CA VAL A 59 -0.63 -2.56 16.51
C VAL A 59 -1.12 -1.12 16.35
N ARG A 60 -2.27 -0.81 16.95
CA ARG A 60 -2.92 0.50 16.89
C ARG A 60 -2.33 1.44 17.94
N GLY A 61 -2.25 2.72 17.60
CA GLY A 61 -1.79 3.77 18.53
C GLY A 61 -0.27 3.85 18.74
N LEU A 62 0.52 2.98 18.08
CA LEU A 62 1.96 2.89 18.28
C LEU A 62 2.69 4.23 18.12
N ALA A 63 2.44 4.94 17.02
CA ALA A 63 3.08 6.24 16.75
C ALA A 63 2.73 7.29 17.82
N ASN A 64 1.47 7.33 18.25
CA ASN A 64 1.00 8.26 19.28
C ASN A 64 1.66 7.97 20.64
N VAL A 65 1.61 6.72 21.07
CA VAL A 65 2.16 6.24 22.34
C VAL A 65 3.68 6.48 22.43
N LEU A 66 4.39 6.29 21.33
CA LEU A 66 5.84 6.52 21.25
C LEU A 66 6.21 7.97 20.95
N LYS A 67 5.23 8.84 20.67
CA LYS A 67 5.41 10.23 20.24
C LYS A 67 6.29 10.33 18.99
N LEU A 68 6.06 9.45 18.01
CA LEU A 68 6.74 9.49 16.72
C LEU A 68 6.16 10.62 15.89
N ASP A 69 7.02 11.53 15.42
CA ASP A 69 6.63 12.57 14.48
C ASP A 69 6.56 11.98 13.07
N LEU A 70 5.36 11.59 12.66
CA LEU A 70 5.11 11.09 11.30
C LEU A 70 5.20 12.20 10.25
N GLY A 71 5.16 13.47 10.64
CA GLY A 71 5.33 14.62 9.75
C GLY A 71 6.70 14.64 9.09
N LEU A 72 7.73 14.10 9.76
CA LEU A 72 9.07 13.93 9.21
C LEU A 72 9.11 13.03 7.96
N PHE A 73 8.13 12.13 7.81
CA PHE A 73 8.00 11.23 6.67
C PHE A 73 6.96 11.72 5.65
N SER A 74 6.43 12.93 5.82
CA SER A 74 5.50 13.52 4.87
C SER A 74 6.17 13.72 3.51
N THR A 75 5.40 13.59 2.42
CA THR A 75 5.92 13.85 1.06
C THR A 75 6.59 15.23 0.98
N LYS A 76 6.04 16.24 1.64
CA LYS A 76 6.61 17.58 1.70
C LYS A 76 8.00 17.57 2.33
N THR A 77 8.14 17.02 3.53
CA THR A 77 9.44 16.98 4.23
C THR A 77 10.47 16.16 3.45
N LEU A 78 10.06 15.07 2.80
CA LEU A 78 10.93 14.26 1.96
C LEU A 78 11.45 15.04 0.73
N VAL A 79 10.57 15.82 0.07
CA VAL A 79 10.95 16.70 -1.05
C VAL A 79 11.88 17.82 -0.60
N GLU A 80 11.61 18.43 0.56
CA GLU A 80 12.44 19.50 1.12
C GLU A 80 13.83 18.99 1.57
N SER A 81 13.91 17.75 2.05
CA SER A 81 15.15 17.17 2.57
C SER A 81 16.07 16.61 1.48
N GLN A 82 15.53 15.79 0.55
CA GLN A 82 16.33 15.14 -0.49
C GLN A 82 15.55 14.97 -1.81
N PRO A 83 15.33 16.07 -2.57
CA PRO A 83 14.46 16.05 -3.75
C PRO A 83 14.96 15.15 -4.90
N ASP A 84 16.27 15.03 -5.05
CA ASP A 84 16.93 14.26 -6.12
C ASP A 84 17.19 12.80 -5.73
N HIS A 85 16.74 12.35 -4.56
CA HIS A 85 16.86 10.95 -4.16
C HIS A 85 16.16 10.07 -5.19
N GLN A 86 16.90 9.10 -5.75
CA GLN A 86 16.34 8.16 -6.70
C GLN A 86 15.44 7.14 -6.00
N ILE A 87 14.28 6.88 -6.60
CA ILE A 87 13.34 5.87 -6.12
C ILE A 87 12.94 4.95 -7.26
N GLU A 88 12.70 3.68 -6.93
CA GLU A 88 12.08 2.70 -7.82
C GLU A 88 10.58 2.99 -7.92
N VAL A 89 10.04 2.96 -9.14
CA VAL A 89 8.61 3.10 -9.40
C VAL A 89 8.09 1.81 -10.02
N ARG A 90 6.89 1.40 -9.61
CA ARG A 90 6.13 0.32 -10.21
C ARG A 90 4.90 0.86 -10.93
N THR A 91 4.89 0.77 -12.25
CA THR A 91 3.70 1.07 -13.05
C THR A 91 2.77 -0.13 -13.04
N GLN A 92 1.56 0.08 -12.54
CA GLN A 92 0.53 -0.93 -12.31
C GLN A 92 -0.80 -0.43 -12.87
N ARG A 93 -1.74 -1.35 -13.13
CA ARG A 93 -3.12 -0.99 -13.48
C ARG A 93 -3.97 -0.90 -12.23
N GLN A 94 -4.85 0.09 -12.19
CA GLN A 94 -5.87 0.16 -11.16
C GLN A 94 -6.95 -0.91 -11.43
N GLN A 95 -7.20 -1.74 -10.42
CA GLN A 95 -8.13 -2.86 -10.45
C GLN A 95 -8.84 -2.93 -9.09
N ALA A 96 -9.89 -3.74 -8.97
CA ALA A 96 -10.49 -4.02 -7.66
C ALA A 96 -9.46 -4.68 -6.73
N ILE A 97 -9.58 -4.44 -5.43
CA ILE A 97 -8.58 -4.84 -4.43
C ILE A 97 -8.36 -6.37 -4.35
N ASP A 98 -9.38 -7.16 -4.69
CA ASP A 98 -9.39 -8.62 -4.58
C ASP A 98 -9.30 -9.33 -5.94
N GLU A 99 -9.06 -8.59 -7.04
CA GLU A 99 -9.08 -9.14 -8.40
C GLU A 99 -7.82 -8.79 -9.19
N ASN A 100 -7.42 -9.69 -10.11
CA ASN A 100 -6.33 -9.44 -11.04
C ASN A 100 -6.63 -10.06 -12.41
N PHE A 101 -7.06 -9.20 -13.34
CA PHE A 101 -7.49 -9.58 -14.68
C PHE A 101 -6.37 -9.56 -15.74
N ASP A 102 -6.48 -10.47 -16.70
CA ASP A 102 -5.67 -10.46 -17.92
C ASP A 102 -6.25 -9.53 -19.00
N PHE A 103 -5.72 -8.31 -19.07
CA PHE A 103 -6.08 -7.34 -20.12
C PHE A 103 -5.42 -7.59 -21.48
N THR A 104 -4.51 -8.56 -21.59
CA THR A 104 -3.92 -8.94 -22.88
C THR A 104 -4.77 -9.95 -23.62
N SER A 105 -5.60 -10.70 -22.87
CA SER A 105 -6.59 -11.59 -23.44
C SER A 105 -7.77 -10.80 -24.00
N MET A 106 -8.12 -11.05 -25.27
CA MET A 106 -9.36 -10.52 -25.88
C MET A 106 -10.60 -11.36 -25.51
N THR A 107 -10.52 -12.14 -24.42
CA THR A 107 -11.62 -13.00 -23.99
C THR A 107 -12.63 -12.20 -23.16
N THR A 108 -13.91 -12.36 -23.46
CA THR A 108 -15.02 -11.78 -22.68
C THR A 108 -15.79 -12.91 -22.01
N PRO A 109 -15.93 -12.93 -20.65
CA PRO A 109 -15.39 -11.96 -19.69
C PRO A 109 -13.88 -12.06 -19.48
N LEU A 110 -13.26 -11.00 -18.95
CA LEU A 110 -11.85 -11.00 -18.58
C LEU A 110 -11.57 -12.08 -17.54
N LYS A 111 -10.46 -12.79 -17.69
CA LYS A 111 -10.08 -13.91 -16.83
C LYS A 111 -9.17 -13.44 -15.69
N ASN A 112 -9.44 -13.93 -14.47
CA ASN A 112 -8.54 -13.77 -13.34
C ASN A 112 -7.26 -14.59 -13.52
N ILE A 113 -6.11 -13.96 -13.24
CA ILE A 113 -4.78 -14.55 -13.39
C ILE A 113 -3.92 -14.29 -12.15
N TRP A 114 -2.98 -15.20 -11.88
CA TRP A 114 -1.99 -15.05 -10.79
C TRP A 114 -0.83 -14.13 -11.17
N LYS A 115 -0.49 -14.06 -12.46
CA LYS A 115 0.59 -13.20 -12.95
C LYS A 115 0.16 -11.74 -12.79
N TYR A 116 0.87 -10.99 -11.96
CA TYR A 116 0.62 -9.58 -11.75
C TYR A 116 1.58 -8.72 -12.58
N GLN A 117 1.04 -7.79 -13.39
CA GLN A 117 1.85 -6.91 -14.21
C GLN A 117 2.34 -5.71 -13.38
N SER A 118 3.66 -5.65 -13.18
CA SER A 118 4.30 -4.56 -12.43
C SER A 118 5.61 -4.19 -13.10
N THR A 119 5.58 -3.13 -13.90
CA THR A 119 6.75 -2.67 -14.67
C THR A 119 7.61 -1.76 -13.81
N ARG A 120 8.91 -2.05 -13.73
CA ARG A 120 9.87 -1.26 -12.97
C ARG A 120 10.42 -0.10 -13.79
N SER A 121 10.47 1.09 -13.20
CA SER A 121 11.18 2.27 -13.69
C SER A 121 11.84 3.02 -12.52
N HIS A 122 12.53 4.13 -12.79
CA HIS A 122 13.16 4.95 -11.75
C HIS A 122 12.85 6.43 -11.98
N THR A 123 12.70 7.17 -10.88
CA THR A 123 12.50 8.62 -10.88
C THR A 123 13.12 9.23 -9.63
N THR A 124 12.87 10.51 -9.35
CA THR A 124 13.27 11.16 -8.11
C THR A 124 12.08 11.43 -7.20
N ILE A 125 12.32 11.58 -5.89
CA ILE A 125 11.28 11.95 -4.90
C ILE A 125 10.50 13.18 -5.38
N SER A 126 11.18 14.23 -5.84
CA SER A 126 10.53 15.46 -6.31
C SER A 126 9.55 15.21 -7.47
N LYS A 127 9.96 14.44 -8.49
CA LYS A 127 9.10 14.13 -9.64
C LYS A 127 7.90 13.26 -9.24
N TYR A 128 8.11 12.28 -8.37
CA TYR A 128 7.01 11.42 -7.92
C TYR A 128 6.04 12.15 -6.99
N ALA A 129 6.54 13.07 -6.16
CA ALA A 129 5.70 13.93 -5.33
C ALA A 129 4.78 14.82 -6.18
N GLN A 130 5.28 15.36 -7.30
CA GLN A 130 4.46 16.09 -8.26
C GLN A 130 3.37 15.18 -8.85
N TYR A 131 3.72 13.98 -9.30
CA TYR A 131 2.76 12.99 -9.78
C TYR A 131 1.69 12.66 -8.73
N GLN A 132 2.09 12.41 -7.48
CA GLN A 132 1.18 12.13 -6.37
C GLN A 132 0.19 13.30 -6.15
N ALA A 133 0.69 14.53 -6.13
CA ALA A 133 -0.15 15.72 -5.95
C ALA A 133 -1.13 15.94 -7.11
N TYR A 134 -0.69 15.74 -8.36
CA TYR A 134 -1.55 15.83 -9.53
C TYR A 134 -2.63 14.74 -9.53
N SER A 135 -2.24 13.48 -9.27
CA SER A 135 -3.18 12.37 -9.21
C SER A 135 -4.27 12.58 -8.15
N TYR A 136 -3.92 13.16 -6.99
CA TYR A 136 -4.91 13.49 -5.96
C TYR A 136 -5.85 14.61 -6.42
N HIS A 137 -5.31 15.65 -7.06
CA HIS A 137 -6.11 16.75 -7.55
C HIS A 137 -7.10 16.32 -8.64
N ASP A 138 -6.69 15.41 -9.52
CA ASP A 138 -7.56 14.84 -10.55
C ASP A 138 -8.63 13.93 -9.93
N MET A 139 -8.28 13.08 -8.96
CA MET A 139 -9.25 12.28 -8.19
C MET A 139 -10.33 13.15 -7.53
N VAL A 140 -9.93 14.24 -6.86
CA VAL A 140 -10.89 15.16 -6.22
C VAL A 140 -11.80 15.82 -7.26
N LYS A 141 -11.29 16.17 -8.45
CA LYS A 141 -12.13 16.71 -9.52
C LYS A 141 -13.13 15.69 -10.04
N ASP A 142 -12.71 14.44 -10.20
CA ASP A 142 -13.58 13.38 -10.68
C ASP A 142 -14.72 13.11 -9.68
N GLU A 143 -14.44 13.07 -8.37
CA GLU A 143 -15.48 12.99 -7.33
C GLU A 143 -16.46 14.17 -7.37
N LEU A 144 -15.98 15.40 -7.62
CA LEU A 144 -16.83 16.58 -7.76
C LEU A 144 -17.70 16.54 -9.03
N ASN A 145 -17.20 15.95 -10.12
CA ASN A 145 -17.97 15.81 -11.35
C ASN A 145 -19.03 14.72 -11.23
N GLU A 146 -18.71 13.60 -10.59
CA GLU A 146 -19.67 12.52 -10.32
C GLU A 146 -20.79 12.96 -9.38
N THR A 147 -20.49 13.77 -8.36
CA THR A 147 -21.50 14.37 -7.46
C THR A 147 -22.38 15.41 -8.15
N ASN A 148 -21.87 16.15 -9.14
CA ASN A 148 -22.68 17.07 -9.95
C ASN A 148 -23.61 16.34 -10.94
N ILE A 149 -23.22 15.17 -11.44
CA ILE A 149 -24.06 14.36 -12.34
C ILE A 149 -25.13 13.59 -11.54
N SER A 150 -24.78 13.08 -10.36
CA SER A 150 -25.73 12.38 -9.46
C SER A 150 -26.72 13.32 -8.75
N SER A 151 -26.39 14.59 -8.53
CA SER A 151 -27.35 15.58 -7.99
C SER A 151 -28.45 15.99 -8.99
N ILE A 152 -28.31 15.67 -10.27
CA ILE A 152 -29.38 15.82 -11.28
C ILE A 152 -30.32 14.60 -11.29
N ASN A 153 -29.88 13.45 -10.76
CA ASN A 153 -30.69 12.22 -10.71
C ASN A 153 -30.65 11.59 -9.31
N THR A 154 -31.74 11.83 -8.56
CA THR A 154 -32.22 11.10 -7.38
C THR A 154 -31.73 11.56 -6.00
N ASN A 155 -32.70 12.13 -5.25
CA ASN A 155 -32.69 12.26 -3.80
C ASN A 155 -32.63 10.88 -3.13
N SER A 156 -31.47 10.48 -2.60
CA SER A 156 -31.39 9.55 -1.47
C SER A 156 -30.01 9.62 -0.86
N GLY A 157 -29.92 10.20 0.33
CA GLY A 157 -28.68 10.41 1.07
C GLY A 157 -28.12 9.11 1.62
N LEU A 158 -26.81 8.92 1.43
CA LEU A 158 -25.97 8.01 2.20
C LEU A 158 -24.63 8.72 2.43
N THR A 159 -24.24 8.81 3.70
CA THR A 159 -23.05 9.50 4.16
C THR A 159 -21.84 8.58 4.06
N THR A 160 -20.83 8.95 3.28
CA THR A 160 -19.52 8.30 3.31
C THR A 160 -18.52 9.25 3.97
N ASN A 161 -18.18 8.94 5.22
CA ASN A 161 -17.14 9.61 5.98
C ASN A 161 -15.75 9.25 5.41
N SER A 162 -15.28 10.05 4.45
CA SER A 162 -13.88 10.01 4.00
C SER A 162 -13.09 11.10 4.74
N ASN A 163 -12.72 10.82 5.99
CA ASN A 163 -11.72 11.61 6.71
C ASN A 163 -10.31 11.20 6.24
N MET A 164 -9.86 11.74 5.12
CA MET A 164 -8.42 11.95 4.88
C MET A 164 -8.14 13.45 4.99
N ILE A 165 -7.96 13.90 6.22
CA ILE A 165 -7.47 15.24 6.52
C ILE A 165 -5.95 15.23 6.32
N MET A 166 -5.48 15.87 5.26
CA MET A 166 -4.18 16.53 5.25
C MET A 166 -4.42 18.02 5.07
N THR A 167 -4.10 18.76 6.14
CA THR A 167 -4.34 20.19 6.30
C THR A 167 -3.53 20.99 5.28
N ASN A 168 -4.25 21.78 4.47
CA ASN A 168 -3.69 22.72 3.51
C ASN A 168 -2.88 23.84 4.19
N GLY A 169 -1.75 24.18 3.58
CA GLY A 169 -1.03 25.43 3.77
C GLY A 169 -0.79 26.10 2.42
N THR A 170 -1.51 27.20 2.21
CA THR A 170 -1.28 28.33 1.28
C THR A 170 -1.38 28.11 -0.24
N SER A 171 -2.54 28.51 -0.76
CA SER A 171 -2.84 28.84 -2.15
C SER A 171 -1.82 29.79 -2.78
N LYS A 172 -1.28 29.42 -3.95
CA LYS A 172 -0.88 30.36 -5.00
C LYS A 172 -1.49 29.93 -6.33
N LYS A 173 -2.34 30.79 -6.88
CA LYS A 173 -2.89 30.71 -8.25
C LYS A 173 -1.72 30.55 -9.23
N VAL A 174 -1.67 29.42 -9.94
CA VAL A 174 -0.88 29.30 -11.17
C VAL A 174 -1.86 29.19 -12.34
N SER A 175 -1.67 30.08 -13.30
CA SER A 175 -2.47 30.30 -14.49
C SER A 175 -2.53 29.08 -15.41
N ASN A 176 -3.73 28.76 -15.89
CA ASN A 176 -4.00 27.77 -16.92
C ASN A 176 -3.18 27.99 -18.20
N LYS A 177 -2.52 26.93 -18.66
CA LYS A 177 -2.20 26.71 -20.08
C LYS A 177 -2.57 25.27 -20.40
N PRO A 178 -3.31 24.99 -21.50
CA PRO A 178 -3.65 23.62 -21.84
C PRO A 178 -2.39 22.95 -22.38
N SER A 179 -2.04 21.77 -21.85
CA SER A 179 -1.00 20.96 -22.49
C SER A 179 -1.43 19.50 -22.53
N SER A 180 -1.41 19.03 -23.77
CA SER A 180 -1.86 17.75 -24.29
C SER A 180 -1.40 16.53 -23.51
N ASN A 181 -2.30 15.55 -23.47
CA ASN A 181 -2.04 14.13 -23.31
C ASN A 181 -0.62 13.75 -23.72
N ASN A 182 0.17 13.27 -22.76
CA ASN A 182 1.30 12.39 -23.05
C ASN A 182 1.24 11.21 -22.10
N HIS A 183 0.79 10.08 -22.67
CA HIS A 183 1.11 8.75 -22.20
C HIS A 183 2.62 8.65 -21.96
N PHE A 184 3.04 8.45 -20.71
CA PHE A 184 4.39 7.97 -20.43
C PHE A 184 4.43 6.46 -20.62
N LEU A 185 4.73 6.05 -21.85
CA LEU A 185 5.40 4.78 -22.17
C LEU A 185 6.79 5.14 -22.70
N ASN A 186 7.81 5.00 -21.85
CA ASN A 186 9.12 4.41 -22.15
C ASN A 186 9.93 4.32 -20.86
#